data_AF-C6XJE2-F1
#
_entry.id   AF-C6XJE2-F1
#
_cell.length_a   1.000
_cell.length_b   1.000
_cell.length_c   1.000
_cell.angle_alpha   90.00
_cell.angle_beta   90.00
_cell.angle_gamma   90.00
#
_symmetry.space_group_name_H-M   'P 1'
#
loop_
_entity.id
_entity.type
_entity.pdbx_description
1 polymer ?
#
loop_
_entity_poly.entity_id
_entity_poly.type
_entity_poly.pdbx_seq_one_letter_code
_entity_poly.pdbx_strand_id
1 'polypeptide(L)' 'MTQTQDTDIQHEIIVIDGHKTSCDGGGGALGHPLVWYDMVEDDIVECKYCDRRFVLKGSEQDPTK' A
#
# COMPACT_ATOMS: atom_id res chain seq x y z
N MET A 1 -8.62 -29.74 11.62
CA MET A 1 -7.62 -28.64 11.76
C MET A 1 -7.50 -27.93 10.42
N THR A 2 -8.56 -27.28 9.96
CA THR A 2 -8.53 -26.60 8.66
C THR A 2 -9.49 -25.44 8.71
N GLN A 3 -9.00 -24.29 9.18
CA GLN A 3 -9.58 -23.00 8.86
C GLN A 3 -8.49 -22.21 8.15
N THR A 4 -8.21 -22.60 6.92
CA THR A 4 -7.48 -21.79 5.95
C THR A 4 -8.48 -20.75 5.48
N GLN A 5 -8.30 -19.47 5.84
CA GLN A 5 -8.78 -18.25 5.18
C GLN A 5 -8.78 -17.12 6.21
N ASP A 6 -7.56 -16.62 6.47
CA ASP A 6 -7.36 -15.27 6.99
C ASP A 6 -7.55 -14.32 5.80
N THR A 7 -8.82 -14.02 5.48
CA THR A 7 -9.17 -13.05 4.44
C THR A 7 -9.22 -11.66 5.08
N ASP A 8 -8.10 -11.23 5.67
CA ASP A 8 -7.96 -9.88 6.21
C ASP A 8 -7.40 -8.94 5.13
N ILE A 9 -8.31 -8.40 4.33
CA ILE A 9 -8.05 -7.21 3.52
C ILE A 9 -8.74 -6.01 4.18
N GLN A 10 -8.27 -5.65 5.38
CA GLN A 10 -8.58 -4.36 6.02
C GLN A 10 -7.59 -3.25 5.63
N HIS A 11 -6.55 -3.58 4.85
CA HIS A 11 -5.52 -2.64 4.41
C HIS A 11 -6.06 -1.69 3.34
N GLU A 12 -5.86 -0.39 3.54
CA GLU A 12 -6.23 0.64 2.56
C GLU A 12 -5.32 0.56 1.33
N ILE A 13 -5.89 0.20 0.16
CA ILE A 13 -5.16 0.09 -1.10
C ILE A 13 -5.23 1.41 -1.86
N ILE A 14 -4.06 1.93 -2.24
CA ILE A 14 -3.90 3.16 -3.02
C ILE A 14 -3.20 2.80 -4.32
N VAL A 15 -3.91 2.95 -5.44
CA VAL A 15 -3.34 2.71 -6.77
C VAL A 15 -2.57 3.94 -7.23
N ILE A 16 -1.33 3.75 -7.67
CA ILE A 16 -0.45 4.83 -8.15
C ILE A 16 0.08 4.53 -9.55
N ASP A 17 0.40 5.59 -10.31
CA ASP A 17 0.79 5.51 -11.73
C ASP A 17 2.32 5.35 -11.94
N GLY A 18 3.11 5.12 -10.88
CA GLY A 18 4.56 4.96 -11.00
C GLY A 18 5.21 4.29 -9.78
N HIS A 19 6.52 4.03 -9.86
CA HIS A 19 7.25 3.27 -8.83
C HIS A 19 7.70 4.10 -7.62
N LYS A 20 7.43 5.41 -7.58
CA LYS A 20 7.82 6.28 -6.46
C LYS A 20 6.56 6.84 -5.83
N THR A 21 6.44 6.70 -4.52
CA THR A 21 5.32 7.26 -3.75
C THR A 21 5.78 7.84 -2.43
N SER A 22 4.97 8.72 -1.87
CA SER A 22 5.16 9.27 -0.53
C SER A 22 3.92 9.01 0.31
N CYS A 23 4.14 8.68 1.58
CA CYS A 23 3.07 8.56 2.56
C CYS A 23 3.34 9.50 3.73
N ASP A 24 2.32 10.28 4.10
CA ASP A 24 2.30 11.20 5.24
C ASP A 24 1.23 10.81 6.28
N GLY A 25 0.60 9.64 6.10
CA GLY A 25 -0.47 9.17 6.97
C GLY A 25 -1.74 10.04 6.93
N GLY A 26 -1.95 10.85 5.89
CA GLY A 26 -3.14 11.71 5.76
C GLY A 26 -2.98 13.13 6.31
N GLY A 27 -1.74 13.60 6.52
CA GLY A 27 -1.41 15.02 6.72
C GLY A 27 -1.88 15.65 8.04
N GLY A 28 -2.40 14.86 8.98
CA GLY A 28 -2.93 15.32 10.27
C GLY A 28 -2.09 14.90 11.47
N ALA A 29 -2.53 15.28 12.67
CA ALA A 29 -1.86 14.94 13.94
C ALA A 29 -1.80 13.43 14.24
N LEU A 30 -2.66 12.64 13.58
CA LEU A 30 -2.70 11.17 13.69
C LEU A 30 -1.92 10.46 12.57
N GLY A 31 -1.29 11.21 11.66
CA GLY A 31 -0.45 10.65 10.62
C GLY A 31 0.96 10.29 11.11
N HIS A 32 1.87 10.13 10.16
CA HIS A 32 3.29 9.89 10.43
C HIS A 32 4.17 10.85 9.62
N PRO A 33 5.45 11.01 9.95
CA PRO A 33 6.35 11.83 9.15
C PRO A 33 6.34 11.41 7.68
N LEU A 34 6.51 12.38 6.78
CA LEU A 34 6.59 12.12 5.34
C LEU A 34 7.72 11.13 5.06
N VAL A 35 7.36 9.98 4.51
CA VAL A 35 8.31 8.95 4.06
C VAL A 35 8.09 8.64 2.59
N TRP A 36 9.18 8.26 1.94
CA TRP A 36 9.22 7.96 0.51
C TRP A 36 9.51 6.49 0.32
N TYR A 37 8.79 5.88 -0.62
CA TYR A 37 8.98 4.50 -1.03
C TYR A 37 9.31 4.45 -2.52
N ASP A 38 10.18 3.51 -2.85
CA ASP A 38 10.59 3.20 -4.20
C ASP A 38 10.31 1.71 -4.45
N MET A 39 9.59 1.45 -5.53
CA MET A 39 9.05 0.14 -5.92
C MET A 39 9.68 -0.34 -7.23
N VAL A 40 10.94 0.00 -7.54
CA VAL A 40 11.51 -0.32 -8.87
C VAL A 40 11.51 -1.83 -9.18
N GLU A 41 11.59 -2.70 -8.17
CA GLU A 41 11.58 -4.16 -8.34
C GLU A 41 10.27 -4.83 -7.89
N ASP A 42 9.32 -4.06 -7.34
CA ASP A 42 8.09 -4.55 -6.74
C ASP A 42 6.87 -3.84 -7.33
N ASP A 43 5.74 -4.53 -7.44
CA ASP A 43 4.48 -3.92 -7.89
C ASP A 43 3.66 -3.30 -6.75
N ILE A 44 4.14 -3.47 -5.51
CA ILE A 44 3.41 -3.22 -4.28
C ILE A 44 4.37 -2.82 -3.15
N VAL A 45 4.01 -1.80 -2.38
CA VAL A 45 4.72 -1.44 -1.14
C VAL A 45 3.75 -1.06 -0.04
N GLU A 46 4.08 -1.46 1.18
CA GLU A 46 3.27 -1.16 2.36
C GLU A 46 3.95 -0.10 3.22
N CYS A 47 3.16 0.89 3.66
CA CYS A 47 3.63 1.89 4.58
C CYS A 47 3.77 1.29 5.98
N LYS A 48 4.98 1.33 6.54
CA LYS A 48 5.29 0.78 7.87
C LYS A 48 4.65 1.50 9.07
N TYR A 49 3.76 2.46 8.83
CA TYR A 49 3.19 3.32 9.87
C TYR A 49 1.66 3.29 9.91
N CYS A 50 1.02 3.29 8.73
CA CYS A 50 -0.44 3.32 8.61
C CYS A 50 -0.98 2.11 7.84
N ASP A 51 -0.11 1.15 7.50
CA ASP A 51 -0.44 -0.10 6.81
C ASP A 51 -1.17 0.09 5.47
N ARG A 52 -1.07 1.31 4.90
CA ARG A 52 -1.51 1.63 3.55
C ARG A 52 -0.66 0.89 2.54
N ARG A 53 -1.32 0.27 1.58
CA ARG A 53 -0.69 -0.51 0.53
C ARG A 53 -0.76 0.27 -0.78
N PHE A 54 0.39 0.69 -1.27
CA PHE A 54 0.49 1.33 -2.57
C PHE A 54 0.72 0.26 -3.62
N VAL A 55 -0.10 0.30 -4.67
CA VAL A 55 -0.07 -0.68 -5.75
C VAL A 55 0.13 0.04 -7.07
N LEU A 56 1.00 -0.49 -7.93
CA LEU A 56 1.20 0.04 -9.26
C LEU A 56 -0.02 -0.25 -10.13
N LYS A 57 -0.53 0.79 -10.80
CA LYS A 57 -1.67 0.69 -11.71
C LYS A 57 -1.38 -0.29 -12.85
N GLY A 58 -2.28 -1.24 -13.08
CA GLY A 58 -2.12 -2.27 -14.11
C GLY A 58 -1.18 -3.43 -13.76
N SER A 59 -0.61 -3.46 -12.55
CA SER A 59 0.11 -4.61 -12.03
C SER A 59 -0.82 -5.78 -11.70
N GLU A 60 -0.27 -6.95 -11.39
CA GLU A 60 -1.05 -8.12 -10.95
C GLU A 60 -1.80 -7.88 -9.63
N GLN A 61 -1.40 -6.89 -8.84
CA GLN A 61 -1.96 -6.58 -7.53
C GLN A 61 -3.05 -5.49 -7.58
N ASP A 62 -3.30 -4.89 -8.74
CA ASP A 62 -4.28 -3.82 -8.92
C ASP A 62 -5.72 -4.35 -8.79
N PRO A 63 -6.49 -3.92 -7.76
CA PRO A 63 -7.86 -4.39 -7.56
C PRO A 63 -8.84 -3.89 -8.63
N THR A 64 -8.43 -2.93 -9.46
CA THR A 64 -9.26 -2.34 -10.52
C THR A 64 -8.99 -2.92 -11.92
N LYS A 65 -8.06 -3.85 -12.04
CA LYS A 65 -7.60 -4.43 -13.31
C LYS A 65 -8.53 -5.50 -13.89
#